data_AF-M4CAG2-F1
#
_entry.id   AF-M4CAG2-F1
#
_cell.length_a   1.000
_cell.length_b   1.000
_cell.length_c   1.000
_cell.angle_alpha   90.00
_cell.angle_beta   90.00
_cell.angle_gamma   90.00
#
_symmetry.space_group_name_H-M   'P 1'
#
loop_
_entity.id
_entity.type
_entity.pdbx_description
1 polymer ?
#
loop_
_entity_poly.entity_id
_entity_poly.type
_entity_poly.pdbx_seq_one_letter_code
_entity_poly.pdbx_strand_id
1 'polypeptide(L)'
;MSMSCRGLLLLFVTVFLVQLQSSTSLISSPSSIINPSKVKQVSSKPRAFVYEGFLTDLECDHLISLAKENLQRSAVADNDNGESQVSDVRTSSGTFISKGKDPIVSGIEDKLSTWTFLPKENGEDLQVLRYQHGQKYDAHFDYFHDKVNIARGGHYKPKGRKHIC
;
A
#
# COMPACT_ATOMS: atom_id res chain seq x y z
N MET A 1 -43.69 29.15 53.69
CA MET A 1 -42.30 29.51 53.37
C MET A 1 -41.71 28.42 52.48
N SER A 2 -41.16 28.84 51.35
CA SER A 2 -40.69 28.02 50.23
C SER A 2 -39.47 27.18 50.58
N MET A 3 -39.47 25.90 50.21
CA MET A 3 -38.25 25.13 49.94
C MET A 3 -38.37 24.52 48.55
N SER A 4 -37.76 25.19 47.58
CA SER A 4 -37.71 24.75 46.18
C SER A 4 -36.61 23.70 46.01
N CYS A 5 -37.06 22.52 45.58
CA CYS A 5 -36.29 21.31 45.31
C CYS A 5 -35.30 21.51 44.15
N ARG A 6 -34.00 21.63 44.46
CA ARG A 6 -32.90 21.48 43.50
C ARG A 6 -32.26 20.12 43.75
N GLY A 7 -32.64 19.10 42.99
CA GLY A 7 -31.99 17.80 43.17
C GLY A 7 -32.56 16.61 42.42
N LEU A 8 -33.39 16.82 41.39
CA LEU A 8 -34.00 15.69 40.67
C LEU A 8 -34.03 15.87 39.14
N LEU A 9 -33.05 16.60 38.59
CA LEU A 9 -32.89 16.76 37.13
C LEU A 9 -31.47 16.45 36.64
N LEU A 10 -30.69 15.66 37.38
CA LEU A 10 -29.34 15.27 36.98
C LEU A 10 -29.11 13.75 36.94
N LEU A 11 -30.13 12.94 37.22
CA LEU A 11 -30.04 11.47 37.18
C LEU A 11 -30.64 10.82 35.93
N PHE A 12 -31.31 11.59 35.07
CA PHE A 12 -31.87 11.08 33.80
C PHE A 12 -31.00 11.36 32.56
N VAL A 13 -29.95 12.19 32.69
CA VAL A 13 -29.07 12.53 31.55
C VAL A 13 -27.88 11.57 31.42
N THR A 14 -27.56 10.79 32.45
CA THR A 14 -26.41 9.86 32.44
C THR A 14 -26.74 8.46 31.92
N VAL A 15 -28.01 8.11 31.72
CA VAL A 15 -28.42 6.78 31.21
C VAL A 15 -28.52 6.75 29.67
N PHE A 16 -28.57 7.91 29.01
CA PHE A 16 -28.56 8.00 27.54
C PHE A 16 -27.15 8.03 26.92
N LEU A 17 -26.08 7.91 27.72
CA LEU A 17 -24.71 7.80 27.25
C LEU A 17 -24.19 6.35 27.11
N VAL A 18 -25.04 5.33 27.33
CA VAL A 18 -24.60 3.91 27.40
C VAL A 18 -24.90 3.10 26.13
N GLN A 19 -25.59 3.63 25.12
CA GLN A 19 -25.80 2.91 23.86
C GLN A 19 -25.50 3.74 22.61
N LEU A 20 -24.22 4.07 22.46
CA LEU A 20 -23.59 3.97 21.15
C LEU A 20 -22.32 3.12 21.30
N GLN A 21 -22.50 1.89 21.80
CA GLN A 21 -21.63 0.81 21.37
C GLN A 21 -21.94 0.61 19.89
N SER A 22 -21.31 1.45 19.07
CA SER A 22 -21.21 1.20 17.65
C SER A 22 -20.55 -0.16 17.57
N SER A 23 -21.38 -1.18 17.36
CA SER A 23 -20.95 -2.46 16.89
C SER A 23 -20.43 -2.17 15.48
N THR A 24 -19.23 -1.59 15.40
CA THR A 24 -18.37 -1.81 14.25
C THR A 24 -18.09 -3.28 14.32
N SER A 25 -19.01 -4.05 13.75
CA SER A 25 -18.72 -5.33 13.16
C SER A 25 -17.34 -5.18 12.58
N LEU A 26 -16.39 -5.95 13.11
CA LEU A 26 -15.13 -6.19 12.46
C LEU A 26 -15.56 -6.71 11.09
N ILE A 27 -15.67 -5.83 10.11
CA ILE A 27 -15.68 -6.21 8.72
C ILE A 27 -14.27 -6.74 8.55
N SER A 28 -14.12 -8.02 8.90
CA SER A 28 -13.07 -8.87 8.38
C SER A 28 -13.23 -8.72 6.88
N SER A 29 -12.46 -7.78 6.31
CA SER A 29 -12.32 -7.62 4.87
C SER A 29 -12.11 -9.03 4.33
N PRO A 30 -12.90 -9.48 3.32
CA PRO A 30 -12.88 -10.86 2.87
C PRO A 30 -11.43 -11.28 2.66
N SER A 31 -10.98 -12.11 3.58
CA SER A 31 -9.57 -12.39 3.80
C SER A 31 -8.96 -12.92 2.52
N SER A 32 -7.86 -12.31 2.08
CA SER A 32 -6.58 -12.96 1.78
C SER A 32 -6.51 -14.34 1.10
N ILE A 33 -7.57 -14.83 0.45
CA ILE A 33 -7.54 -16.14 -0.21
C ILE A 33 -6.74 -16.01 -1.50
N ILE A 34 -5.45 -16.24 -1.38
CA ILE A 34 -4.57 -16.55 -2.48
C ILE A 34 -4.99 -17.91 -3.01
N ASN A 35 -5.59 -17.93 -4.21
CA ASN A 35 -5.84 -19.14 -4.98
C ASN A 35 -4.63 -19.48 -5.88
N PRO A 36 -3.87 -20.56 -5.59
CA PRO A 36 -2.72 -20.95 -6.41
C PRO A 36 -3.09 -21.34 -7.85
N SER A 37 -4.34 -21.74 -8.12
CA SER A 37 -4.76 -22.12 -9.48
C SER A 37 -4.83 -20.94 -10.44
N LYS A 38 -4.86 -19.70 -9.92
CA LYS A 38 -4.83 -18.47 -10.72
C LYS A 38 -3.41 -17.99 -11.06
N VAL A 39 -2.39 -18.77 -10.74
CA VAL A 39 -0.98 -18.40 -10.93
C VAL A 39 -0.39 -19.18 -12.09
N LYS A 40 0.25 -18.46 -13.01
CA LYS A 40 1.06 -19.03 -14.09
C LYS A 40 2.52 -18.62 -13.95
N GLN A 41 3.43 -19.59 -13.91
CA GLN A 41 4.86 -19.30 -14.01
C GLN A 41 5.19 -18.90 -15.47
N VAL A 42 5.85 -17.75 -15.63
CA VAL A 42 6.31 -17.25 -16.95
C VAL A 42 7.81 -17.35 -17.12
N SER A 43 8.58 -17.41 -16.03
CA SER A 43 10.02 -17.68 -16.07
C SER A 43 10.50 -18.34 -14.77
N SER A 44 11.50 -19.22 -14.88
CA SER A 44 12.18 -19.85 -13.75
C SER A 44 13.47 -19.13 -13.35
N LYS A 45 14.11 -18.42 -14.30
CA LYS A 45 15.34 -17.64 -14.06
C LYS A 45 15.39 -16.41 -14.98
N PRO A 46 15.03 -15.20 -14.48
CA PRO A 46 14.56 -14.90 -13.13
C PRO A 46 13.21 -15.56 -12.82
N ARG A 47 12.87 -15.75 -11.54
CA ARG A 47 11.53 -16.22 -11.16
C ARG A 47 10.52 -15.13 -11.49
N ALA A 48 9.52 -15.46 -12.30
CA ALA A 48 8.43 -14.55 -12.62
C ALA A 48 7.12 -15.33 -12.77
N PHE A 49 6.05 -14.77 -12.22
CA PHE A 49 4.71 -15.34 -12.18
C PHE A 49 3.67 -14.28 -12.56
N VAL A 50 2.58 -14.70 -13.19
CA VAL A 50 1.39 -13.88 -13.43
C VAL A 50 0.27 -14.43 -12.55
N TYR A 51 -0.35 -13.55 -11.76
CA TYR A 51 -1.51 -13.87 -10.92
C TYR A 51 -2.75 -13.22 -11.52
N GLU A 52 -3.71 -14.02 -11.97
CA GLU A 52 -4.96 -13.51 -12.54
C GLU A 52 -5.94 -13.06 -11.45
N GLY A 53 -6.42 -11.81 -11.54
CA GLY A 53 -7.39 -11.26 -10.59
C GLY A 53 -6.87 -11.16 -9.15
N PHE A 54 -5.59 -10.77 -8.99
CA PHE A 54 -4.98 -10.56 -7.67
C PHE A 54 -5.67 -9.42 -6.90
N LEU A 55 -5.98 -8.33 -7.61
CA LEU A 55 -6.83 -7.25 -7.14
C LEU A 55 -8.21 -7.37 -7.79
N THR A 56 -9.24 -7.06 -7.02
CA THR A 56 -10.60 -6.86 -7.53
C THR A 56 -10.72 -5.51 -8.24
N ASP A 57 -11.74 -5.36 -9.09
CA ASP A 57 -11.99 -4.08 -9.76
C ASP A 57 -12.21 -2.93 -8.76
N LEU A 58 -12.88 -3.21 -7.64
CA LEU A 58 -13.10 -2.24 -6.55
C LEU A 58 -11.79 -1.79 -5.89
N GLU A 59 -10.86 -2.72 -5.64
CA GLU A 59 -9.53 -2.40 -5.10
C GLU A 59 -8.72 -1.57 -6.09
N CYS A 60 -8.78 -1.91 -7.38
CA CYS A 60 -8.13 -1.14 -8.45
C CYS A 60 -8.67 0.30 -8.52
N ASP A 61 -9.99 0.45 -8.59
CA ASP A 61 -10.64 1.76 -8.63
C ASP A 61 -10.35 2.59 -7.38
N HIS A 62 -10.30 1.94 -6.21
CA HIS A 62 -9.94 2.57 -4.95
C HIS A 62 -8.52 3.13 -4.99
N LEU A 63 -7.51 2.32 -5.36
CA LEU A 63 -6.12 2.78 -5.48
C LEU A 63 -5.98 3.92 -6.50
N ILE A 64 -6.69 3.84 -7.63
CA ILE A 64 -6.72 4.92 -8.63
C ILE A 64 -7.31 6.20 -8.03
N SER A 65 -8.39 6.09 -7.25
CA SER A 65 -9.03 7.25 -6.61
C SER A 65 -8.11 7.94 -5.61
N LEU A 66 -7.41 7.19 -4.77
CA LEU A 66 -6.43 7.71 -3.81
C LEU A 66 -5.26 8.41 -4.52
N ALA A 67 -4.84 7.85 -5.66
CA ALA A 67 -3.68 8.37 -6.38
C ALA A 67 -3.97 9.65 -7.15
N LYS A 68 -5.17 9.80 -7.73
CA LYS A 68 -5.53 10.89 -8.67
C LYS A 68 -5.20 12.29 -8.16
N GLU A 69 -5.43 12.55 -6.87
CA GLU A 69 -5.21 13.87 -6.27
C GLU A 69 -3.73 14.24 -6.12
N ASN A 70 -2.82 13.26 -6.12
CA ASN A 70 -1.42 13.46 -5.75
C ASN A 70 -0.43 13.05 -6.85
N LEU A 71 -0.90 12.74 -8.06
CA LEU A 71 -0.01 12.36 -9.17
C LEU A 71 0.92 13.52 -9.55
N GLN A 72 2.22 13.30 -9.37
CA GLN A 72 3.27 14.23 -9.80
C GLN A 72 4.18 13.56 -10.82
N ARG A 73 5.01 14.35 -11.49
CA ARG A 73 6.03 13.82 -12.40
C ARG A 73 6.90 12.81 -11.65
N SER A 74 6.97 11.57 -12.14
CA SER A 74 7.82 10.56 -11.53
C SER A 74 9.28 10.95 -11.64
N ALA A 75 10.03 10.69 -10.58
CA ALA A 75 11.45 10.89 -10.49
C ALA A 75 12.14 9.55 -10.19
N VAL A 76 13.44 9.50 -10.46
CA VAL A 76 14.32 8.37 -10.15
C VAL A 76 15.31 8.81 -9.08
N ALA A 77 15.73 7.88 -8.21
CA ALA A 77 16.78 8.16 -7.25
C ALA A 77 18.13 8.25 -7.98
N ASP A 78 18.87 9.32 -7.72
CA ASP A 78 20.22 9.52 -8.22
C ASP A 78 21.21 8.54 -7.56
N ASN A 79 22.18 8.04 -8.31
CA ASN A 79 23.11 7.03 -7.78
C ASN A 79 24.23 7.64 -6.90
N ASP A 80 24.54 8.93 -7.07
CA ASP A 80 25.65 9.59 -6.39
C ASP A 80 25.19 10.24 -5.07
N ASN A 81 24.05 10.93 -5.11
CA ASN A 81 23.53 11.67 -3.95
C ASN A 81 22.20 11.13 -3.41
N GLY A 82 21.55 10.18 -4.11
CA GLY A 82 20.27 9.56 -3.73
C GLY A 82 19.06 10.50 -3.77
N GLU A 83 19.19 11.68 -4.37
CA GLU A 83 18.10 12.64 -4.51
C GLU A 83 17.14 12.22 -5.63
N SER A 84 15.89 12.66 -5.51
CA SER A 84 14.85 12.39 -6.49
C SER A 84 14.98 13.35 -7.68
N GLN A 85 15.33 12.82 -8.86
CA GLN A 85 15.51 13.62 -10.07
C GLN A 85 14.54 13.23 -11.18
N VAL A 86 13.98 14.22 -11.87
CA VAL A 86 13.16 14.00 -13.07
C VAL A 86 14.07 13.51 -14.20
N SER A 87 13.69 12.44 -14.87
CA SER A 87 14.51 11.79 -15.91
C SER A 87 13.67 11.42 -17.15
N ASP A 88 14.34 11.33 -18.30
CA ASP A 88 13.76 10.80 -19.55
C ASP A 88 13.69 9.26 -19.56
N VAL A 89 14.36 8.61 -18.61
CA VAL A 89 14.34 7.15 -18.42
C VAL A 89 12.97 6.70 -17.91
N ARG A 90 12.38 7.46 -16.96
CA ARG A 90 11.06 7.21 -16.37
C ARG A 90 10.15 8.38 -16.64
N THR A 91 9.18 8.18 -17.52
CA THR A 91 8.31 9.25 -17.98
C THR A 91 6.86 9.14 -17.54
N SER A 92 6.57 8.38 -16.48
CA SER A 92 5.26 8.36 -15.84
C SER A 92 4.96 9.62 -15.00
N SER A 93 3.71 9.73 -14.57
CA SER A 93 3.35 10.40 -13.30
C SER A 93 3.10 9.35 -12.22
N GLY A 94 3.36 9.67 -10.96
CA GLY A 94 3.13 8.73 -9.85
C GLY A 94 2.95 9.40 -8.51
N THR A 95 2.54 8.60 -7.53
CA THR A 95 2.45 8.96 -6.12
C THR A 95 2.64 7.71 -5.26
N PHE A 96 2.97 7.92 -3.99
CA PHE A 96 2.95 6.88 -2.99
C PHE A 96 1.64 6.95 -2.19
N ILE A 97 1.13 5.79 -1.81
CA ILE A 97 0.03 5.62 -0.85
C ILE A 97 0.65 5.01 0.40
N SER A 98 0.56 5.75 1.51
CA SER A 98 1.19 5.35 2.77
C SER A 98 0.70 3.98 3.25
N LYS A 99 1.59 3.24 3.89
CA LYS A 99 1.23 1.94 4.47
C LYS A 99 0.03 2.01 5.39
N GLY A 100 -0.87 1.04 5.25
CA GLY A 100 -2.07 0.95 6.07
C GLY A 100 -2.98 2.19 6.00
N LYS A 101 -2.94 2.94 4.88
CA LYS A 101 -3.73 4.18 4.68
C LYS A 101 -5.20 4.05 5.08
N ASP A 102 -5.79 2.91 4.73
CA ASP A 102 -7.16 2.54 5.05
C ASP A 102 -7.30 1.01 5.07
N PRO A 103 -8.49 0.46 5.42
CA PRO A 103 -8.69 -0.99 5.47
C PRO A 103 -8.51 -1.72 4.13
N ILE A 104 -8.77 -1.06 2.99
CA ILE A 104 -8.61 -1.66 1.66
C ILE A 104 -7.12 -1.79 1.35
N VAL A 105 -6.36 -0.71 1.52
CA VAL A 105 -4.89 -0.70 1.35
C VAL A 105 -4.24 -1.73 2.28
N SER A 106 -4.66 -1.76 3.54
CA SER A 106 -4.16 -2.74 4.52
C SER A 106 -4.41 -4.18 4.08
N GLY A 107 -5.60 -4.49 3.53
CA GLY A 107 -5.93 -5.81 3.02
C GLY A 107 -5.13 -6.21 1.77
N ILE A 108 -4.82 -5.25 0.90
CA ILE A 108 -3.94 -5.48 -0.26
C ILE A 108 -2.51 -5.83 0.20
N GLU A 109 -1.99 -5.13 1.19
CA GLU A 109 -0.68 -5.42 1.79
C GLU A 109 -0.64 -6.80 2.46
N ASP A 110 -1.72 -7.22 3.12
CA ASP A 110 -1.83 -8.57 3.69
C ASP A 110 -1.84 -9.65 2.60
N LYS A 111 -2.54 -9.41 1.48
CA LYS A 111 -2.49 -10.28 0.30
C LYS A 111 -1.08 -10.38 -0.28
N LEU A 112 -0.38 -9.25 -0.43
CA LEU A 112 1.00 -9.21 -0.92
C LEU A 112 1.96 -9.96 -0.01
N SER A 113 1.84 -9.78 1.31
CA SER A 113 2.62 -10.50 2.32
C SER A 113 2.40 -12.01 2.23
N THR A 114 1.13 -12.43 2.12
CA THR A 114 0.76 -13.84 1.97
C THR A 114 1.33 -14.43 0.67
N TRP A 115 1.25 -13.70 -0.44
CA TRP A 115 1.70 -14.18 -1.76
C TRP A 115 3.21 -14.25 -1.89
N THR A 116 3.93 -13.25 -1.36
CA THR A 116 5.38 -13.16 -1.44
C THR A 116 6.09 -13.99 -0.37
N PHE A 117 5.36 -14.48 0.63
CA PHE A 117 5.90 -15.14 1.84
C PHE A 117 6.89 -14.23 2.60
N LEU A 118 6.67 -12.92 2.54
CA LEU A 118 7.47 -11.91 3.23
C LEU A 118 6.60 -11.17 4.26
N PRO A 119 7.14 -10.81 5.43
CA PRO A 119 6.42 -9.99 6.40
C PRO A 119 5.97 -8.67 5.78
N LYS A 120 4.74 -8.26 6.07
CA LYS A 120 4.13 -7.00 5.60
C LYS A 120 4.95 -5.76 6.00
N GLU A 121 5.64 -5.84 7.12
CA GLU A 121 6.50 -4.80 7.66
C GLU A 121 7.64 -4.46 6.71
N ASN A 122 8.09 -5.42 5.91
CA ASN A 122 9.16 -5.25 4.94
C ASN A 122 8.72 -4.52 3.66
N GLY A 123 7.41 -4.41 3.41
CA GLY A 123 6.89 -3.67 2.26
C GLY A 123 7.11 -2.17 2.41
N GLU A 124 7.44 -1.50 1.30
CA GLU A 124 7.40 -0.03 1.19
C GLU A 124 5.95 0.48 1.03
N ASP A 125 5.77 1.79 1.02
CA ASP A 125 4.51 2.42 0.61
C ASP A 125 4.12 1.98 -0.82
N LEU A 126 2.82 1.81 -1.09
CA LEU A 126 2.37 1.41 -2.42
C LEU A 126 2.62 2.53 -3.44
N GLN A 127 3.44 2.25 -4.46
CA GLN A 127 3.72 3.19 -5.53
C GLN A 127 2.73 3.01 -6.68
N VAL A 128 1.90 4.03 -6.94
CA VAL A 128 0.97 4.07 -8.09
C VAL A 128 1.59 4.88 -9.21
N LEU A 129 1.57 4.33 -10.43
CA LEU A 129 2.12 4.93 -11.63
C LEU A 129 1.08 5.01 -12.73
N ARG A 130 1.05 6.14 -13.43
CA ARG A 130 0.21 6.38 -14.60
C ARG A 130 1.08 6.74 -15.79
N TYR A 131 0.88 5.99 -16.86
CA TYR A 131 1.51 6.21 -18.16
C TYR A 131 0.45 6.69 -19.16
N GLN A 132 0.73 7.80 -19.82
CA GLN A 132 0.00 8.26 -21.00
C GLN A 132 0.64 7.69 -22.27
N HIS A 133 -0.02 7.87 -23.41
CA HIS A 133 0.54 7.45 -24.69
C HIS A 133 1.93 8.06 -24.92
N GLY A 134 2.91 7.23 -25.29
CA GLY A 134 4.31 7.62 -25.48
C GLY A 134 5.16 7.68 -24.20
N GLN A 135 4.56 7.58 -23.02
CA GLN A 135 5.33 7.47 -21.77
C GLN A 135 5.86 6.05 -21.57
N LYS A 136 6.99 5.93 -20.88
CA LYS A 136 7.76 4.70 -20.73
C LYS A 136 8.56 4.67 -19.44
N TYR A 137 9.06 3.48 -19.10
CA TYR A 137 10.17 3.30 -18.19
C TYR A 137 11.18 2.36 -18.83
N ASP A 138 12.41 2.82 -19.02
CA ASP A 138 13.47 1.98 -19.57
C ASP A 138 13.87 0.86 -18.58
N ALA A 139 14.52 -0.19 -19.10
CA ALA A 139 14.92 -1.34 -18.32
C ALA A 139 15.86 -0.94 -17.18
N HIS A 140 15.53 -1.39 -15.96
CA HIS A 140 16.26 -1.10 -14.73
C HIS A 140 16.19 -2.29 -13.77
N PHE A 141 16.91 -2.18 -12.65
CA PHE A 141 16.78 -3.10 -11.52
C PHE A 141 16.00 -2.41 -10.39
N ASP A 142 15.15 -3.16 -9.71
CA ASP A 142 14.40 -2.67 -8.53
C ASP A 142 15.29 -2.57 -7.26
N TYR A 143 16.55 -2.97 -7.36
CA TYR A 143 17.49 -3.00 -6.24
C TYR A 143 18.66 -2.05 -6.50
N PHE A 144 19.25 -1.54 -5.43
CA PHE A 144 20.33 -0.57 -5.49
C PHE A 144 21.70 -1.24 -5.32
N HIS A 145 22.68 -0.69 -6.02
CA HIS A 145 24.08 -1.12 -5.94
C HIS A 145 24.94 -0.16 -5.11
N ASP A 146 24.55 1.11 -5.05
CA ASP A 146 25.29 2.15 -4.35
C ASP A 146 24.95 2.17 -2.85
N LYS A 147 25.94 2.56 -2.05
CA LYS A 147 25.79 2.57 -0.59
C LYS A 147 24.82 3.64 -0.10
N VAL A 148 24.58 4.69 -0.90
CA VAL A 148 23.78 5.86 -0.50
C VAL A 148 22.30 5.48 -0.47
N ASN A 149 21.78 4.92 -1.55
CA ASN A 149 20.40 4.47 -1.67
C ASN A 149 20.13 3.25 -0.78
N ILE A 150 21.09 2.33 -0.62
CA ILE A 150 20.98 1.23 0.37
C ILE A 150 20.81 1.77 1.79
N ALA A 151 21.59 2.77 2.18
CA ALA A 151 21.48 3.39 3.51
C ALA A 151 20.14 4.12 3.72
N ARG A 152 19.45 4.50 2.63
CA ARG A 152 18.13 5.16 2.65
C ARG A 152 16.96 4.18 2.56
N GLY A 153 17.20 2.89 2.79
CA GLY A 153 16.17 1.85 2.78
C GLY A 153 16.05 1.11 1.45
N GLY A 154 16.84 1.48 0.44
CA GLY A 154 16.88 0.78 -0.84
C GLY A 154 17.32 -0.67 -0.68
N HIS A 155 16.63 -1.58 -1.39
CA HIS A 155 16.96 -2.99 -1.31
C HIS A 155 18.36 -3.28 -1.87
N TYR A 156 19.23 -3.84 -1.02
CA TYR A 156 20.52 -4.38 -1.44
C TYR A 156 20.39 -5.83 -1.90
N LYS A 157 21.16 -6.20 -2.94
CA LYS A 157 21.30 -7.59 -3.37
C LYS A 157 22.61 -8.22 -2.86
N PRO A 158 22.57 -9.11 -1.85
CA PRO A 158 23.70 -9.98 -1.55
C PRO A 158 23.92 -10.97 -2.70
N LYS A 159 25.19 -11.28 -3.03
CA LYS A 159 25.52 -12.34 -4.00
C LYS A 159 24.83 -13.66 -3.59
N GLY A 160 24.01 -14.23 -4.50
CA GLY A 160 23.45 -15.59 -4.35
C GLY A 160 22.01 -15.71 -3.85
N ARG A 161 21.30 -14.62 -3.49
CA ARG A 161 19.86 -14.72 -3.11
C ARG A 161 18.93 -14.66 -4.32
N LYS A 162 17.83 -15.41 -4.25
CA LYS A 162 16.74 -15.45 -5.24
C LYS A 162 15.80 -14.26 -5.02
N HIS A 163 15.55 -13.46 -6.06
CA HIS A 163 14.57 -12.36 -6.03
C HIS A 163 13.14 -12.88 -5.83
N ILE A 164 12.34 -12.10 -5.11
CA ILE A 164 10.89 -12.01 -5.27
C ILE A 164 10.67 -10.55 -5.64
N CYS A 165 10.30 -10.30 -6.89
CA CYS A 165 9.67 -9.05 -7.31
C CYS A 165 8.17 -9.25 -7.13
#